data_AF-A0A6P6D9X3-F1
#
_entry.id   AF-A0A6P6D9X3-F1
#
_cell.length_a   1.000
_cell.length_b   1.000
_cell.length_c   1.000
_cell.angle_alpha   90.00
_cell.angle_beta   90.00
_cell.angle_gamma   90.00
#
_symmetry.space_group_name_H-M   'P 1'
#
loop_
_entity.id
_entity.type
_entity.pdbx_description
1 polymer ?
#
loop_
_entity_poly.entity_id
_entity_poly.type
_entity_poly.pdbx_seq_one_letter_code
_entity_poly.pdbx_strand_id
1 'polypeptide(L)'
;MTQDQPLLAVHTALKKCFPVVEEQQGLWQSTLQDCQPLLASLGNLAEQLQAAQNLRFDDVPALRAFPDLQERLRRKQLEAGDTVLDKLAEKLATLLKVRDTVSSHVERVFETYEQHADAAGLDAVLQPSAGSPSVADMLEWLQDIERHYRSSYPLGPCERVSRAQFSQDILLNVSFFLEE
;
A
#
# COMPACT_ATOMS: atom_id res chain seq x y z
N MET A 1 23.12 0.01 -37.20
CA MET A 1 21.97 0.49 -36.41
C MET A 1 21.49 -0.63 -35.48
N THR A 2 22.34 -1.08 -34.56
CA THR A 2 22.11 -2.27 -33.70
C THR A 2 22.39 -1.99 -32.22
N GLN A 3 22.66 -0.74 -31.84
CA GLN A 3 23.02 -0.35 -30.48
C GLN A 3 21.81 0.03 -29.59
N ASP A 4 20.61 0.24 -30.15
CA ASP A 4 19.43 0.69 -29.38
C ASP A 4 18.52 -0.43 -28.86
N GLN A 5 18.70 -1.68 -29.32
CA GLN A 5 17.91 -2.83 -28.85
C GLN A 5 17.93 -3.08 -27.33
N PRO A 6 19.09 -2.98 -26.62
CA PRO A 6 19.12 -3.22 -25.17
C PRO A 6 18.32 -2.19 -24.38
N LEU A 7 18.45 -0.90 -24.70
CA LEU A 7 17.69 0.16 -24.01
C LEU A 7 16.20 0.13 -24.36
N LEU A 8 15.86 -0.24 -25.60
CA LEU A 8 14.46 -0.39 -26.01
C LEU A 8 13.75 -1.48 -25.19
N ALA A 9 14.44 -2.57 -24.85
CA ALA A 9 13.89 -3.63 -24.01
C ALA A 9 13.58 -3.11 -22.59
N VAL A 10 14.50 -2.36 -21.99
CA VAL A 10 14.32 -1.74 -20.66
C VAL A 10 13.19 -0.71 -20.70
N HIS A 11 13.16 0.18 -21.69
CA HIS A 11 12.05 1.13 -21.87
C HIS A 11 10.71 0.43 -22.02
N THR A 12 10.65 -0.67 -22.76
CA THR A 12 9.42 -1.45 -22.92
C THR A 12 8.98 -2.07 -21.59
N ALA A 13 9.92 -2.56 -20.77
CA ALA A 13 9.63 -3.07 -19.44
C ALA A 13 9.12 -1.96 -18.52
N LEU A 14 9.75 -0.79 -18.54
CA LEU A 14 9.33 0.41 -17.80
C LEU A 14 7.92 0.87 -18.20
N LYS A 15 7.64 1.01 -19.51
CA LYS A 15 6.31 1.37 -20.04
C LYS A 15 5.21 0.41 -19.59
N LYS A 16 5.52 -0.86 -19.35
CA LYS A 16 4.57 -1.86 -18.83
C LYS A 16 4.46 -1.84 -17.31
N CYS A 17 5.53 -1.50 -16.61
CA CYS A 17 5.59 -1.51 -15.15
C CYS A 17 4.81 -0.33 -14.54
N PHE A 18 5.01 0.87 -15.08
CA PHE A 18 4.45 2.08 -14.49
C PHE A 18 2.91 2.13 -14.42
N PRO A 19 2.14 1.72 -15.45
CA PRO A 19 0.68 1.66 -15.34
C PRO A 19 0.20 0.71 -14.25
N VAL A 20 0.91 -0.42 -14.08
CA VAL A 20 0.59 -1.39 -13.02
C VAL A 20 0.83 -0.77 -11.65
N VAL A 21 1.95 -0.07 -11.46
CA VAL A 21 2.26 0.65 -10.22
C VAL A 21 1.19 1.70 -9.90
N GLU A 22 0.73 2.45 -10.91
CA GLU A 22 -0.33 3.44 -10.75
C GLU A 22 -1.66 2.80 -10.34
N GLU A 23 -2.08 1.73 -11.02
CA GLU A 23 -3.28 0.97 -10.66
C GLU A 23 -3.19 0.43 -9.23
N GLN A 24 -2.05 -0.17 -8.88
CA GLN A 24 -1.79 -0.69 -7.54
C GLN A 24 -1.82 0.42 -6.47
N GLN A 25 -1.35 1.62 -6.78
CA GLN A 25 -1.42 2.77 -5.88
C GLN A 25 -2.87 3.23 -5.64
N GLY A 26 -3.72 3.22 -6.67
CA GLY A 26 -5.15 3.49 -6.52
C GLY A 26 -5.85 2.45 -5.63
N LEU A 27 -5.54 1.16 -5.83
CA LEU A 27 -6.05 0.08 -4.99
C LEU A 27 -5.56 0.20 -3.53
N TRP A 28 -4.29 0.56 -3.33
CA TRP A 28 -3.73 0.79 -2.01
C TRP A 28 -4.46 1.91 -1.26
N GLN A 29 -4.64 3.07 -1.90
CA GLN A 29 -5.30 4.23 -1.29
C GLN A 29 -6.76 3.95 -0.95
N SER A 30 -7.52 3.36 -1.86
CA SER A 30 -8.92 2.97 -1.62
C SER A 30 -9.03 1.95 -0.49
N THR A 31 -8.14 0.95 -0.45
CA THR A 31 -8.11 -0.05 0.63
C THR A 31 -7.80 0.59 1.99
N LEU A 32 -6.89 1.56 2.05
CA LEU A 32 -6.61 2.31 3.28
C LEU A 32 -7.80 3.16 3.73
N GLN A 33 -8.52 3.79 2.78
CA GLN A 33 -9.75 4.53 3.09
C GLN A 33 -10.83 3.60 3.66
N ASP A 34 -10.99 2.40 3.09
CA ASP A 34 -11.91 1.38 3.58
C ASP A 34 -11.56 0.88 4.99
N CYS A 35 -10.28 0.95 5.40
CA CYS A 35 -9.86 0.56 6.74
C CYS A 35 -10.30 1.56 7.82
N GLN A 36 -10.42 2.85 7.49
CA GLN A 36 -10.76 3.92 8.45
C GLN A 36 -12.07 3.64 9.22
N PRO A 37 -13.22 3.35 8.56
CA PRO A 37 -14.46 3.06 9.28
C PRO A 37 -14.39 1.76 10.10
N LEU A 38 -13.59 0.77 9.66
CA LEU A 38 -13.41 -0.48 10.40
C LEU A 38 -12.62 -0.24 11.70
N LEU A 39 -11.55 0.55 11.63
CA LEU A 39 -10.76 0.94 12.81
C LEU A 39 -11.60 1.78 13.78
N ALA A 40 -12.42 2.70 13.28
CA ALA A 40 -13.36 3.47 14.11
C ALA A 40 -14.39 2.56 14.79
N SER A 41 -14.93 1.57 14.07
CA SER A 41 -15.85 0.58 14.62
C SER A 41 -15.21 -0.23 15.76
N LEU A 42 -13.96 -0.69 15.58
CA LEU A 42 -13.21 -1.37 16.64
C LEU A 42 -12.96 -0.48 17.86
N GLY A 43 -12.57 0.78 17.65
CA GLY A 43 -12.39 1.74 18.73
C GLY A 43 -13.66 1.92 19.55
N ASN A 44 -14.79 2.12 18.87
CA ASN A 44 -16.10 2.22 19.52
C ASN A 44 -16.49 0.92 20.25
N LEU A 45 -16.24 -0.26 19.68
CA LEU A 45 -16.50 -1.53 20.37
C LEU A 45 -15.63 -1.69 21.63
N ALA A 46 -14.36 -1.27 21.58
CA ALA A 46 -13.47 -1.29 22.73
C ALA A 46 -13.96 -0.36 23.85
N GLU A 47 -14.39 0.85 23.51
CA GLU A 47 -15.01 1.79 24.45
C GLU A 47 -16.28 1.20 25.08
N GLN A 48 -17.14 0.57 24.28
CA GLN A 48 -18.36 -0.07 24.77
C GLN A 48 -18.06 -1.25 25.71
N LEU A 49 -17.06 -2.08 25.38
CA LEU A 49 -16.61 -3.18 26.24
C LEU A 49 -16.07 -2.65 27.58
N GLN A 50 -15.30 -1.56 27.54
CA GLN A 50 -14.77 -0.92 28.74
C GLN A 50 -15.90 -0.32 29.59
N ALA A 51 -16.84 0.40 28.98
CA ALA A 51 -17.99 0.98 29.66
C ALA A 51 -18.86 -0.10 30.32
N ALA A 52 -19.11 -1.22 29.62
CA ALA A 52 -19.84 -2.35 30.16
C ALA A 52 -19.10 -3.02 31.34
N GLN A 53 -17.77 -3.10 31.30
CA GLN A 53 -16.99 -3.65 32.42
C GLN A 53 -17.01 -2.76 33.67
N ASN A 54 -17.03 -1.44 33.47
CA ASN A 54 -17.04 -0.47 34.57
C ASN A 54 -18.43 -0.32 35.22
N LEU A 55 -19.50 -0.79 34.55
CA LEU A 55 -20.85 -0.70 35.06
C LEU A 55 -21.13 -1.81 36.09
N ARG A 56 -21.63 -1.42 37.26
CA ARG A 56 -22.22 -2.34 38.23
C ARG A 56 -23.68 -2.58 37.85
N PHE A 57 -23.95 -3.63 37.07
CA PHE A 57 -25.30 -3.93 36.58
C PHE A 57 -26.33 -4.12 37.71
N ASP A 58 -25.90 -4.65 38.86
CA ASP A 58 -26.74 -4.82 40.06
C ASP A 58 -27.18 -3.49 40.69
N ASP A 59 -26.41 -2.42 40.47
CA ASP A 59 -26.72 -1.08 41.00
C ASP A 59 -27.78 -0.36 40.14
N VAL A 60 -28.13 -0.90 38.96
CA VAL A 60 -29.13 -0.32 38.06
C VAL A 60 -30.45 -1.09 38.16
N PRO A 61 -31.50 -0.55 38.82
CA PRO A 61 -32.73 -1.29 39.12
C PRO A 61 -33.44 -1.86 37.88
N ALA A 62 -33.41 -1.14 36.76
CA ALA A 62 -34.02 -1.58 35.50
C ALA A 62 -33.32 -2.79 34.86
N LEU A 63 -32.03 -2.99 35.13
CA LEU A 63 -31.23 -4.07 34.54
C LEU A 63 -31.28 -5.37 35.35
N ARG A 64 -31.71 -5.32 36.62
CA ARG A 64 -31.83 -6.49 37.51
C ARG A 64 -32.76 -7.57 36.98
N ALA A 65 -33.74 -7.21 36.14
CA ALA A 65 -34.62 -8.17 35.48
C ALA A 65 -33.89 -9.05 34.44
N PHE A 66 -32.63 -8.74 34.11
CA PHE A 66 -31.82 -9.40 33.09
C PHE A 66 -30.45 -9.82 33.65
N PRO A 67 -30.40 -10.86 34.50
CA PRO A 67 -29.16 -11.28 35.18
C PRO A 67 -28.08 -11.80 34.21
N ASP A 68 -28.46 -12.22 33.01
CA ASP A 68 -27.58 -12.71 31.94
C ASP A 68 -27.14 -11.60 30.97
N LEU A 69 -27.61 -10.36 31.15
CA LEU A 69 -27.40 -9.26 30.20
C LEU A 69 -25.92 -8.95 30.00
N GLN A 70 -25.14 -8.90 31.07
CA GLN A 70 -23.72 -8.56 31.01
C GLN A 70 -22.94 -9.58 30.15
N GLU A 71 -23.16 -10.87 30.40
CA GLU A 71 -22.51 -11.94 29.65
C GLU A 71 -22.96 -11.96 28.18
N ARG A 72 -24.27 -11.77 27.92
CA ARG A 72 -24.79 -11.70 26.56
C ARG A 72 -24.30 -10.48 25.79
N LEU A 73 -24.20 -9.33 26.45
CA LEU A 73 -23.66 -8.11 25.86
C LEU A 73 -22.19 -8.30 25.50
N ARG A 74 -21.40 -8.84 26.43
CA ARG A 74 -19.98 -9.16 26.19
C ARG A 74 -19.81 -10.08 24.99
N ARG A 75 -20.58 -11.17 24.94
CA ARG A 75 -20.51 -12.12 23.82
C ARG A 75 -20.84 -11.46 22.49
N LYS A 76 -21.92 -10.69 22.42
CA LYS A 76 -22.29 -9.96 21.20
C LYS A 76 -21.25 -8.94 20.77
N GLN A 77 -20.61 -8.25 21.71
CA GLN A 77 -19.55 -7.29 21.42
C GLN A 77 -18.29 -7.98 20.89
N LEU A 78 -17.93 -9.15 21.45
CA LEU A 78 -16.82 -9.96 20.94
C LEU A 78 -17.12 -10.48 19.54
N GLU A 79 -18.30 -11.06 19.29
CA GLU A 79 -18.73 -11.51 17.95
C GLU A 79 -18.70 -10.38 16.91
N ALA A 80 -19.13 -9.17 17.30
CA ALA A 80 -19.04 -7.99 16.45
C ALA A 80 -17.58 -7.56 16.20
N GLY A 81 -16.72 -7.65 17.22
CA GLY A 81 -15.29 -7.39 17.12
C GLY A 81 -14.60 -8.35 16.14
N ASP A 82 -14.84 -9.66 16.29
CA ASP A 82 -14.32 -10.70 15.41
C ASP A 82 -14.70 -10.43 13.95
N THR A 83 -15.99 -10.10 13.71
CA THR A 83 -16.47 -9.75 12.37
C THR A 83 -15.73 -8.55 11.75
N VAL A 84 -15.38 -7.54 12.55
CA VAL A 84 -14.63 -6.37 12.06
C VAL A 84 -13.16 -6.71 11.83
N LEU A 85 -12.57 -7.54 12.69
CA LEU A 85 -11.20 -8.03 12.55
C LEU A 85 -11.03 -8.89 11.29
N ASP A 86 -11.99 -9.76 10.98
CA ASP A 86 -11.99 -10.54 9.73
C ASP A 86 -11.94 -9.64 8.50
N LYS A 87 -12.77 -8.58 8.48
CA LYS A 87 -12.76 -7.59 7.38
C LYS A 87 -11.43 -6.84 7.30
N LEU A 88 -10.82 -6.48 8.43
CA LEU A 88 -9.50 -5.86 8.43
C LEU A 88 -8.42 -6.82 7.94
N ALA A 89 -8.51 -8.11 8.24
CA ALA A 89 -7.60 -9.13 7.72
C ALA A 89 -7.71 -9.25 6.19
N GLU A 90 -8.92 -9.20 5.62
CA GLU A 90 -9.13 -9.16 4.16
C GLU A 90 -8.48 -7.93 3.52
N LYS A 91 -8.64 -6.75 4.14
CA LYS A 91 -8.00 -5.51 3.67
C LYS A 91 -6.48 -5.58 3.76
N LEU A 92 -5.94 -6.13 4.85
CA LEU A 92 -4.51 -6.37 5.00
C LEU A 92 -3.98 -7.33 3.92
N ALA A 93 -4.68 -8.42 3.63
CA ALA A 93 -4.31 -9.33 2.55
C ALA A 93 -4.26 -8.62 1.19
N THR A 94 -5.19 -7.68 0.95
CA THR A 94 -5.19 -6.85 -0.26
C THR A 94 -3.98 -5.93 -0.32
N LEU A 95 -3.63 -5.24 0.78
CA LEU A 95 -2.45 -4.37 0.86
C LEU A 95 -1.14 -5.16 0.66
N LEU A 96 -1.03 -6.36 1.24
CA LEU A 96 0.12 -7.24 1.04
C LEU A 96 0.23 -7.68 -0.44
N LYS A 97 -0.90 -8.02 -1.08
CA LYS A 97 -0.93 -8.36 -2.50
C LYS A 97 -0.49 -7.20 -3.38
N VAL A 98 -0.90 -5.97 -3.08
CA VAL A 98 -0.43 -4.76 -3.78
C VAL A 98 1.09 -4.66 -3.68
N ARG A 99 1.64 -4.74 -2.46
CA ARG A 99 3.09 -4.70 -2.23
C ARG A 99 3.81 -5.77 -3.06
N ASP A 100 3.35 -7.02 -2.97
CA ASP A 100 4.01 -8.15 -3.64
C ASP A 100 3.93 -8.03 -5.18
N THR A 101 2.82 -7.49 -5.69
CA THR A 101 2.65 -7.22 -7.12
C THR A 101 3.63 -6.16 -7.59
N VAL A 102 3.69 -5.02 -6.90
CA VAL A 102 4.64 -3.93 -7.22
C VAL A 102 6.08 -4.43 -7.16
N SER A 103 6.46 -5.15 -6.10
CA SER A 103 7.79 -5.73 -5.96
C SER A 103 8.14 -6.64 -7.15
N SER A 104 7.27 -7.57 -7.55
CA SER A 104 7.59 -8.45 -8.69
C SER A 104 7.70 -7.71 -10.03
N HIS A 105 6.96 -6.62 -10.21
CA HIS A 105 7.04 -5.80 -11.41
C HIS A 105 8.34 -5.00 -11.46
N VAL A 106 8.75 -4.42 -10.32
CA VAL A 106 10.04 -3.74 -10.18
C VAL A 106 11.19 -4.73 -10.41
N GLU A 107 11.17 -5.90 -9.76
CA GLU A 107 12.18 -6.95 -9.94
C GLU A 107 12.35 -7.33 -11.42
N ARG A 108 11.28 -7.56 -12.17
CA ARG A 108 11.35 -7.88 -13.61
C ARG A 108 11.99 -6.78 -14.46
N VAL A 109 11.76 -5.51 -14.12
CA VAL A 109 12.41 -4.39 -14.81
C VAL A 109 13.91 -4.40 -14.52
N PHE A 110 14.31 -4.63 -13.26
CA PHE A 110 15.71 -4.73 -12.87
C PHE A 110 16.41 -5.95 -13.49
N GLU A 111 15.76 -7.12 -13.54
CA GLU A 111 16.27 -8.29 -14.26
C GLU A 111 16.49 -7.98 -15.75
N THR A 112 15.54 -7.28 -16.38
CA THR A 112 15.66 -6.87 -17.78
C THR A 112 16.82 -5.90 -17.97
N TYR A 113 17.00 -4.95 -17.05
CA TYR A 113 18.14 -4.02 -17.09
C TYR A 113 19.47 -4.75 -16.92
N GLU A 114 19.60 -5.62 -15.92
CA GLU A 114 20.83 -6.39 -15.64
C GLU A 114 21.25 -7.26 -16.85
N GLN A 115 20.30 -7.90 -17.52
CA GLN A 115 20.56 -8.69 -18.73
C GLN A 115 21.16 -7.87 -19.89
N HIS A 116 20.91 -6.56 -19.91
CA HIS A 116 21.31 -5.67 -20.99
C HIS A 116 22.36 -4.63 -20.55
N ALA A 117 22.76 -4.62 -19.27
CA ALA A 117 23.61 -3.59 -18.68
C ALA A 117 24.98 -3.49 -19.36
N ASP A 118 25.61 -4.62 -19.66
CA ASP A 118 26.92 -4.68 -20.35
C ASP A 118 26.86 -4.14 -21.79
N ALA A 119 25.68 -4.18 -22.42
CA ALA A 119 25.46 -3.77 -23.80
C ALA A 119 24.90 -2.35 -23.94
N ALA A 120 24.18 -1.85 -22.93
CA ALA A 120 23.48 -0.57 -22.95
C ALA A 120 24.45 0.64 -22.88
N GLY A 121 25.61 0.48 -22.22
CA GLY A 121 26.59 1.56 -22.03
C GLY A 121 26.10 2.64 -21.05
N LEU A 122 26.96 3.04 -20.12
CA LEU A 122 26.57 3.95 -19.02
C LEU A 122 26.04 5.30 -19.51
N ASP A 123 26.66 5.87 -20.54
CA ASP A 123 26.24 7.17 -21.09
C ASP A 123 24.80 7.11 -21.60
N ALA A 124 24.42 6.05 -22.32
CA ALA A 124 23.09 5.97 -22.92
C ALA A 124 21.97 5.74 -21.90
N VAL A 125 22.27 5.14 -20.74
CA VAL A 125 21.32 5.00 -19.61
C VAL A 125 21.06 6.34 -18.92
N LEU A 126 22.06 7.23 -18.90
CA LEU A 126 22.01 8.54 -18.26
C LEU A 126 21.50 9.66 -19.18
N GLN A 127 21.42 9.42 -20.50
CA GLN A 127 20.94 10.44 -21.45
C GLN A 127 19.41 10.59 -21.36
N PRO A 128 18.89 11.77 -20.97
CA PRO A 128 17.48 12.08 -21.12
C PRO A 128 17.13 12.39 -22.58
N SER A 129 15.86 12.21 -22.96
CA SER A 129 15.36 12.61 -24.26
C SER A 129 14.53 13.89 -24.17
N ALA A 130 14.11 14.44 -25.32
CA ALA A 130 13.30 15.66 -25.35
C ALA A 130 11.89 15.48 -24.74
N GLY A 131 11.39 14.25 -24.67
CA GLY A 131 10.05 13.91 -24.14
C GLY A 131 10.07 12.87 -23.02
N SER A 132 11.23 12.34 -22.64
CA SER A 132 11.33 11.34 -21.58
C SER A 132 12.55 11.53 -20.67
N PRO A 133 12.40 11.27 -19.37
CA PRO A 133 13.53 11.20 -18.44
C PRO A 133 14.55 10.13 -18.86
N SER A 134 15.71 10.10 -18.22
CA SER A 134 16.69 9.05 -18.48
C SER A 134 16.21 7.70 -17.92
N VAL A 135 16.77 6.60 -18.43
CA VAL A 135 16.49 5.26 -17.88
C VAL A 135 16.96 5.17 -16.42
N ALA A 136 18.06 5.82 -16.07
CA ALA A 136 18.53 5.90 -14.69
C ALA A 136 17.50 6.54 -13.77
N ASP A 137 16.93 7.69 -14.16
CA ASP A 137 15.92 8.39 -13.35
C ASP A 137 14.68 7.52 -13.15
N MET A 138 14.20 6.86 -14.21
CA MET A 138 13.03 5.98 -14.13
C MET A 138 13.27 4.75 -13.22
N LEU A 139 14.47 4.17 -13.26
CA LEU A 139 14.85 3.06 -12.37
C LEU A 139 14.96 3.52 -10.92
N GLU A 140 15.50 4.72 -10.67
CA GLU A 140 15.53 5.35 -9.35
C GLU A 140 14.11 5.54 -8.80
N TRP A 141 13.19 6.06 -9.62
CA TRP A 141 11.78 6.21 -9.22
C TRP A 141 11.13 4.89 -8.84
N LEU A 142 11.39 3.81 -9.60
CA LEU A 142 10.87 2.49 -9.25
C LEU A 142 11.44 1.97 -7.92
N GLN A 143 12.72 2.20 -7.63
CA GLN A 143 13.30 1.84 -6.33
C GLN A 143 12.70 2.66 -5.19
N ASP A 144 12.45 3.94 -5.39
CA ASP A 144 11.80 4.79 -4.40
C ASP A 144 10.36 4.34 -4.11
N ILE A 145 9.63 3.94 -5.15
CA ILE A 145 8.31 3.33 -5.02
C ILE A 145 8.39 2.00 -4.26
N GLU A 146 9.31 1.10 -4.62
CA GLU A 146 9.47 -0.17 -3.93
C GLU A 146 9.81 0.04 -2.45
N ARG A 147 10.75 0.96 -2.17
CA ARG A 147 11.12 1.37 -0.81
C ARG A 147 9.91 1.92 -0.06
N HIS A 148 9.05 2.70 -0.70
CA HIS A 148 7.81 3.17 -0.10
C HIS A 148 6.94 2.00 0.38
N TYR A 149 6.61 1.05 -0.49
CA TYR A 149 5.77 -0.09 -0.11
C TYR A 149 6.41 -1.00 0.93
N ARG A 150 7.74 -1.17 0.92
CA ARG A 150 8.47 -1.95 1.93
C ARG A 150 8.52 -1.27 3.30
N SER A 151 8.59 0.06 3.34
CA SER A 151 8.73 0.81 4.60
C SER A 151 7.40 1.29 5.19
N SER A 152 6.31 1.27 4.42
CA SER A 152 4.95 1.55 4.91
C SER A 152 4.43 0.52 5.92
N TYR A 153 5.15 -0.58 6.17
CA TYR A 153 4.97 -1.45 7.32
C TYR A 153 6.19 -1.43 8.24
N PRO A 154 6.13 -0.74 9.39
CA PRO A 154 7.11 -0.87 10.43
C PRO A 154 6.64 -1.94 11.43
N LEU A 155 7.36 -3.05 11.53
CA LEU A 155 7.65 -3.65 12.83
C LEU A 155 8.89 -2.96 13.45
N GLY A 156 8.97 -1.62 13.34
CA GLY A 156 10.09 -0.81 13.84
C GLY A 156 9.67 0.64 14.09
N PRO A 157 10.27 1.35 15.07
CA PRO A 157 9.72 2.60 15.57
C PRO A 157 9.78 3.75 14.55
N CYS A 158 8.61 4.32 14.28
CA CYS A 158 8.33 5.73 13.98
C CYS A 158 9.47 6.61 13.43
N GLU A 159 9.44 6.87 12.12
CA GLU A 159 9.75 8.19 11.56
C GLU A 159 8.72 8.51 10.47
N ARG A 160 7.84 9.48 10.75
CA ARG A 160 7.02 10.16 9.75
C ARG A 160 7.66 11.50 9.46
N VAL A 161 7.73 11.87 8.19
CA VAL A 161 7.19 13.10 7.58
C VAL A 161 7.86 13.32 6.21
N SER A 162 7.06 13.75 5.22
CA SER A 162 7.39 14.04 3.81
C SER A 162 7.36 12.86 2.83
N ARG A 163 6.18 12.25 2.59
CA ARG A 163 5.97 11.22 1.54
C ARG A 163 4.73 11.39 0.66
N ALA A 164 3.83 12.32 1.00
CA ALA A 164 2.60 12.54 0.21
C ALA A 164 2.84 13.36 -1.08
N GLN A 165 3.81 14.29 -1.10
CA GLN A 165 4.22 14.98 -2.34
C GLN A 165 4.98 14.05 -3.30
N PHE A 166 5.82 13.15 -2.78
CA PHE A 166 6.68 12.27 -3.58
C PHE A 166 5.89 11.31 -4.49
N SER A 167 4.69 10.87 -4.05
CA SER A 167 3.84 9.99 -4.84
C SER A 167 3.08 10.73 -5.95
N GLN A 168 2.84 12.05 -5.84
CA GLN A 168 2.16 12.85 -6.87
C GLN A 168 3.12 13.28 -7.97
N ASP A 169 4.35 13.67 -7.64
CA ASP A 169 5.35 14.08 -8.64
C ASP A 169 5.81 12.91 -9.52
N ILE A 170 5.94 11.70 -8.95
CA ILE A 170 6.25 10.48 -9.72
C ILE A 170 5.08 10.11 -10.63
N LEU A 171 3.83 10.15 -10.13
CA LEU A 171 2.66 9.83 -10.95
C LEU A 171 2.47 10.83 -12.10
N LEU A 172 2.69 12.14 -11.87
CA LEU A 172 2.61 13.16 -12.93
C LEU A 172 3.64 12.94 -14.05
N ASN A 173 4.89 12.58 -13.70
CA ASN A 173 5.93 12.29 -14.70
C ASN A 173 5.69 10.94 -15.42
N VAL A 174 5.10 9.97 -14.71
CA VAL A 174 4.69 8.68 -15.27
C VAL A 174 3.52 8.84 -16.25
N SER A 175 2.51 9.64 -15.91
CA SER A 175 1.39 9.92 -16.81
C SER A 175 1.86 10.57 -18.12
N PHE A 176 2.81 11.50 -18.05
CA PHE A 176 3.43 12.11 -19.24
C PHE A 176 4.16 11.08 -20.12
N PHE A 177 4.88 10.13 -19.51
CA PHE A 177 5.60 9.06 -20.22
C PHE A 177 4.68 8.01 -20.88
N LEU A 178 3.44 7.87 -20.41
CA LEU A 178 2.45 6.94 -20.97
C LEU A 178 1.64 7.55 -22.13
N GLU A 179 1.66 8.88 -22.29
CA GLU A 179 0.95 9.59 -23.36
C GLU A 179 1.77 9.76 -24.66
N GLU A 180 3.07 9.44 -24.66
CA GLU A 180 3.96 9.36 -25.86
C GLU A 180 4.33 7.92 -26.27
#